data_AF-A0A9P2VLS7-F1
#
_entry.id   AF-A0A9P2VLS7-F1
#
_cell.length_a   1.000
_cell.length_b   1.000
_cell.length_c   1.000
_cell.angle_alpha   90.00
_cell.angle_beta   90.00
_cell.angle_gamma   90.00
#
_symmetry.space_group_name_H-M   'P 1'
#
loop_
_entity.id
_entity.type
_entity.pdbx_description
1 polymer ?
#
loop_
_entity_poly.entity_id
_entity_poly.type
_entity_poly.pdbx_seq_one_letter_code
_entity_poly.pdbx_strand_id
1 'polypeptide(L)' 'MRDIQMVLERWGAWAANNHEDVTWSSIAAGFKGLIPEKVKSRPQCCDDDAMVICGCIARLYRNNRDLHDLLVDYYVLG' A
#
# COMPACT_ATOMS: atom_id res chain seq x y z
N MET A 1 -0.90 -18.83 12.09
CA MET A 1 -0.03 -18.00 11.22
C MET A 1 -0.96 -17.28 10.26
N ARG A 2 -0.95 -15.94 10.21
CA ARG A 2 -1.82 -15.21 9.27
C ARG A 2 -1.24 -15.33 7.87
N ASP A 3 -2.11 -15.42 6.86
CA ASP A 3 -1.69 -15.41 5.46
C ASP A 3 -1.16 -14.02 5.10
N ILE A 4 0.15 -13.91 4.87
CA ILE A 4 0.82 -12.64 4.60
C ILE A 4 0.41 -12.05 3.25
N GLN A 5 0.08 -12.89 2.26
CA GLN A 5 -0.38 -12.41 0.97
C GLN A 5 -1.72 -11.70 1.12
N MET A 6 -2.65 -12.32 1.86
CA MET A 6 -3.95 -11.69 2.14
C MET A 6 -3.81 -10.39 2.94
N VAL A 7 -2.89 -10.34 3.91
CA VAL A 7 -2.64 -9.12 4.70
C VAL A 7 -2.14 -7.98 3.80
N LEU A 8 -1.18 -8.26 2.92
CA LEU A 8 -0.62 -7.26 2.00
C LEU A 8 -1.60 -6.86 0.90
N GLU A 9 -2.46 -7.77 0.40
CA GLU A 9 -3.53 -7.41 -0.54
C GLU A 9 -4.51 -6.40 0.06
N ARG A 10 -4.93 -6.63 1.31
CA ARG A 10 -5.86 -5.74 2.01
C ARG A 10 -5.23 -4.40 2.34
N TRP A 11 -3.97 -4.40 2.75
CA TRP A 11 -3.21 -3.18 2.98
C TRP A 11 -2.99 -2.39 1.69
N GLY A 12 -2.66 -3.07 0.58
CA GLY A 12 -2.45 -2.42 -0.71
C GLY A 12 -3.70 -1.73 -1.23
N ALA A 13 -4.86 -2.36 -1.05
CA ALA A 13 -6.16 -1.76 -1.32
C ALA A 13 -6.45 -0.55 -0.42
N TRP A 14 -6.13 -0.64 0.86
CA TRP A 14 -6.29 0.47 1.80
C TRP A 14 -5.38 1.65 1.40
N ALA A 15 -4.10 1.40 1.12
CA ALA A 15 -3.15 2.42 0.71
C ALA A 15 -3.55 3.10 -0.62
N ALA A 16 -4.12 2.32 -1.55
CA ALA A 16 -4.64 2.80 -2.84
C ALA A 16 -5.92 3.67 -2.71
N ASN A 17 -6.64 3.58 -1.60
CA ASN A 17 -7.86 4.36 -1.35
C ASN A 17 -7.62 5.53 -0.39
N ASN A 18 -6.59 5.49 0.47
CA ASN A 18 -6.33 6.45 1.53
C ASN A 18 -5.02 7.24 1.33
N HIS A 19 -4.78 7.69 0.10
CA HIS A 19 -3.56 8.39 -0.30
C HIS A 19 -3.26 9.69 0.45
N GLU A 20 -4.27 10.34 1.04
CA GLU A 20 -4.10 11.61 1.75
C GLU A 20 -3.59 11.38 3.20
N ASP A 21 -3.87 10.22 3.79
CA ASP A 21 -3.45 9.85 5.16
C ASP A 21 -2.07 9.18 5.23
N VAL A 22 -1.58 8.69 4.10
CA VAL A 22 -0.25 8.08 4.01
C VAL A 22 0.70 9.06 3.32
N THR A 23 1.76 9.44 4.02
CA THR A 23 2.82 10.35 3.53
C THR A 23 3.71 9.69 2.47
N TRP A 24 3.12 8.98 1.50
CA TRP A 24 3.80 8.69 0.25
C TRP A 24 3.90 10.00 -0.53
N SER A 25 5.09 10.27 -1.10
CA SER A 25 5.38 11.45 -1.92
C SER A 25 4.14 11.88 -2.71
N SER A 26 3.75 13.15 -2.61
CA SER A 26 2.55 13.69 -3.25
C SER A 26 2.49 13.20 -4.70
N ILE A 27 1.64 12.21 -4.93
CA ILE A 27 1.31 11.74 -6.25
C ILE A 27 0.64 12.95 -6.89
N ALA A 28 1.36 13.63 -7.81
CA ALA A 28 0.91 14.87 -8.41
C ALA A 28 -0.53 14.70 -8.92
N ALA A 29 -1.37 15.73 -8.80
CA ALA A 29 -2.82 15.67 -9.01
C ALA A 29 -3.30 14.98 -10.32
N GLY A 30 -2.43 14.80 -11.32
CA GLY A 30 -2.69 14.02 -12.54
C GLY A 30 -2.66 12.48 -12.39
N PHE A 31 -2.23 11.94 -11.25
CA PHE A 31 -2.08 10.49 -11.02
C PHE A 31 -3.23 9.87 -10.20
N LYS A 32 -4.26 10.64 -9.78
CA LYS A 32 -5.44 10.12 -9.03
C LYS A 32 -6.18 8.98 -9.77
N GLY A 33 -5.97 8.85 -11.08
CA GLY A 33 -6.52 7.78 -11.93
C GLY A 33 -5.56 6.67 -12.35
N LEU A 34 -4.32 6.64 -11.84
CA LEU A 34 -3.30 5.68 -12.31
C LEU A 34 -3.30 4.34 -11.55
N ILE A 35 -3.92 4.28 -10.37
CA ILE A 35 -4.12 3.00 -9.70
C ILE A 35 -5.31 2.27 -10.34
N PRO A 36 -5.12 1.04 -10.83
CA PRO A 36 -6.17 0.23 -11.42
C PRO A 36 -7.35 0.02 -10.45
N GLU A 37 -8.56 0.08 -11.00
CA GLU A 37 -9.79 -0.14 -10.23
C GLU A 37 -9.82 -1.51 -9.53
N LYS A 38 -9.18 -2.52 -10.14
CA LYS A 38 -9.00 -3.86 -9.56
C LYS A 38 -8.29 -3.85 -8.20
N VAL A 39 -7.48 -2.85 -7.90
CA VAL A 39 -6.78 -2.72 -6.61
C VAL A 39 -7.69 -2.02 -5.61
N LYS A 40 -8.32 -0.93 -6.03
CA LYS A 40 -9.22 -0.14 -5.19
C LYS A 40 -10.44 -0.93 -4.74
N SER A 41 -10.91 -1.87 -5.57
CA SER A 41 -12.09 -2.72 -5.30
C SER A 41 -11.81 -3.91 -4.37
N ARG A 42 -10.55 -4.19 -4.01
CA ARG A 42 -10.23 -5.30 -3.10
C ARG A 42 -10.70 -4.98 -1.68
N PRO A 43 -11.00 -5.99 -0.84
CA PRO A 43 -11.27 -5.78 0.57
C PRO A 43 -10.10 -5.02 1.23
N GLN A 44 -10.41 -4.02 2.04
CA GLN A 44 -9.41 -3.23 2.76
C GLN A 44 -9.23 -3.75 4.19
N CYS A 45 -8.08 -3.48 4.80
CA CYS A 45 -7.92 -3.61 6.25
C CYS A 45 -8.46 -2.35 6.96
N CYS A 46 -8.54 -2.38 8.29
CA CYS A 46 -8.82 -1.17 9.08
C CYS A 46 -7.56 -0.30 9.21
N ASP A 47 -7.75 0.94 9.66
CA ASP A 47 -6.68 1.92 9.81
C ASP A 47 -5.61 1.47 10.81
N ASP A 48 -6.00 0.86 11.94
CA ASP A 48 -5.04 0.37 12.95
C ASP A 48 -4.09 -0.68 12.38
N ASP A 49 -4.64 -1.68 11.66
CA ASP A 49 -3.84 -2.69 10.98
C ASP A 49 -2.97 -2.06 9.89
N ALA A 50 -3.53 -1.11 9.14
CA ALA A 50 -2.82 -0.42 8.08
C ALA A 50 -1.61 0.36 8.60
N MET A 51 -1.75 1.07 9.73
CA MET A 51 -0.67 1.83 10.34
C MET A 51 0.48 0.95 10.82
N VAL A 52 0.18 -0.22 11.39
CA VAL A 52 1.20 -1.21 11.76
C VAL A 52 1.96 -1.68 10.52
N ILE A 53 1.26 -1.99 9.44
CA ILE A 53 1.88 -2.47 8.19
C ILE A 53 2.69 -1.35 7.52
N CYS A 54 2.17 -0.11 7.46
CA CYS A 54 2.90 1.06 7.00
C CYS A 54 4.22 1.26 7.75
N GLY A 55 4.23 1.06 9.08
CA GLY A 55 5.47 1.08 9.87
C GLY A 55 6.49 0.02 9.44
N CYS A 56 6.03 -1.19 9.11
CA CYS A 56 6.88 -2.26 8.58
C CYS A 56 7.41 -1.93 7.17
N ILE A 57 6.56 -1.42 6.27
CA ILE A 57 6.93 -1.02 4.91
C ILE A 57 7.92 0.15 4.95
N ALA A 58 7.73 1.14 5.83
CA ALA A 58 8.67 2.24 6.03
C ALA A 58 10.04 1.77 6.55
N ARG A 59 10.07 0.76 7.43
CA ARG A 59 11.33 0.13 7.85
C ARG A 59 11.97 -0.65 6.70
N LEU A 60 11.19 -1.32 5.86
CA LEU A 60 11.69 -2.01 4.67
C LEU A 60 12.32 -1.01 3.69
N TYR A 61 11.65 0.12 3.41
CA TYR A 61 12.19 1.20 2.57
C TYR A 61 13.60 1.65 2.99
N ARG A 62 13.82 1.79 4.30
CA ARG A 62 15.13 2.21 4.84
C ARG A 62 16.22 1.14 4.71
N ASN A 63 15.84 -0.14 4.74
CA ASN A 63 16.80 -1.25 4.81
C ASN A 63 17.04 -1.94 3.45
N ASN A 64 16.02 -1.97 2.58
CA ASN A 64 16.07 -2.56 1.26
C ASN A 64 15.00 -1.93 0.36
N ARG A 65 15.43 -0.95 -0.44
CA ARG A 65 14.54 -0.17 -1.29
C ARG A 65 13.94 -0.98 -2.44
N ASP A 66 14.71 -1.89 -3.02
CA ASP A 66 14.24 -2.72 -4.15
C ASP A 66 13.08 -3.63 -3.74
N LEU A 67 13.17 -4.26 -2.56
CA LEU A 67 12.07 -5.08 -2.04
C LEU A 67 10.87 -4.25 -1.62
N HIS A 68 11.10 -3.06 -1.08
CA HIS A 68 10.02 -2.12 -0.79
C HIS A 68 9.25 -1.76 -2.06
N ASP A 69 9.97 -1.30 -3.09
CA ASP A 69 9.37 -0.84 -4.34
C ASP A 69 8.63 -2.01 -5.03
N LEU A 70 9.21 -3.22 -5.03
CA LEU A 70 8.54 -4.43 -5.52
C LEU A 70 7.18 -4.69 -4.84
N LEU A 71 7.10 -4.56 -3.51
CA LEU A 71 5.85 -4.79 -2.78
C LEU A 71 4.83 -3.69 -3.03
N VAL A 72 5.27 -2.43 -3.10
CA VAL A 72 4.38 -1.30 -3.40
C VAL A 72 3.84 -1.41 -4.83
N ASP A 73 4.69 -1.70 -5.80
CA ASP A 73 4.31 -1.88 -7.19
C ASP A 73 3.25 -2.98 -7.32
N TYR A 74 3.46 -4.13 -6.66
CA TYR A 74 2.56 -5.27 -6.78
C TYR A 74 1.23 -5.09 -6.01
N TYR A 75 1.29 -4.66 -4.75
CA TYR A 75 0.11 -4.64 -3.88
C TYR A 75 -0.68 -3.33 -3.93
N VAL A 76 -0.01 -2.19 -4.16
CA VAL A 76 -0.64 -0.85 -4.18
C VAL A 76 -0.89 -0.37 -5.60
N LEU A 77 0.08 -0.53 -6.51
CA LEU A 77 -0.04 -0.01 -7.87
C LEU A 77 -0.68 -1.01 -8.85
N GLY A 78 -0.51 -2.32 -8.64
CA GLY A 78 -1.33 -3.38 -9.22
C GLY A 78 -1.00 -3.86 -10.62
#